data_AF-A0AA43QZD5-F1
#
_entry.id   AF-A0AA43QZD5-F1
#
_cell.length_a   1.000
_cell.length_b   1.000
_cell.length_c   1.000
_cell.angle_alpha   90.00
_cell.angle_beta   90.00
_cell.angle_gamma   90.00
#
_symmetry.space_group_name_H-M   'P 1'
#
loop_
_entity.id
_entity.type
_entity.pdbx_description
1 polymer ?
#
loop_
_entity_poly.entity_id
_entity_poly.type
_entity_poly.pdbx_seq_one_letter_code
_entity_poly.pdbx_strand_id
1 'polypeptide(L)'
;MEKEEKVYLFSYGTIQDELFYKNLLSPNCVRRPAILNGYAKCVDETKYFLLKKDIAHQVKGTLFEITKEELFMIDRWEMFPQYQRFQVNVIATDTNEIVENVYVYTKLEYGKYYLATEEMGFSKSPNENELNLQSFIEIEKQTELFPLVDNAILYEVNDDEFEKIIHLTHPYLALVLDDKVNKNYLVEPYAILAVKLNEKKYALLISFGRKSTLNSIFYYHAMEDKMENAKINREFKPLYNFDIEFLNNKKPVKYINLKRDFQIDEPKFGIFEDKAYEITMKDFDIDPFRRLDIILKALEDNIK
;
A
#
# COMPACT_ATOMS: atom_id res chain seq x y z
N MET A 1 -24.97 -4.72 -18.19
CA MET A 1 -23.54 -4.77 -17.81
C MET A 1 -23.02 -3.36 -17.95
N GLU A 2 -22.83 -2.66 -16.84
CA GLU A 2 -22.02 -1.45 -16.87
C GLU A 2 -20.63 -1.85 -17.36
N LYS A 3 -20.09 -1.07 -18.29
CA LYS A 3 -18.76 -1.31 -18.83
C LYS A 3 -17.79 -1.06 -17.68
N GLU A 4 -17.10 -2.09 -17.20
CA GLU A 4 -16.08 -1.93 -16.15
C GLU A 4 -15.16 -0.77 -16.53
N GLU A 5 -14.98 0.16 -15.59
CA GLU A 5 -14.14 1.32 -15.79
C GLU A 5 -12.71 0.84 -16.05
N LYS A 6 -12.18 1.20 -17.23
CA LYS A 6 -10.83 0.81 -17.62
C LYS A 6 -9.82 1.62 -16.82
N VAL A 7 -8.90 0.92 -16.18
CA VAL A 7 -7.74 1.51 -15.53
C VAL A 7 -6.52 1.32 -16.43
N TYR A 8 -5.75 2.38 -16.63
CA TYR A 8 -4.51 2.31 -17.40
C TYR A 8 -3.30 2.26 -16.48
N LEU A 9 -2.39 1.35 -16.74
CA LEU A 9 -1.13 1.19 -16.01
C LEU A 9 0.06 1.24 -16.98
N PHE A 10 1.05 2.08 -16.70
CA PHE A 10 2.33 2.08 -17.39
C PHE A 10 3.39 1.39 -16.50
N SER A 11 4.03 0.36 -17.04
CA SER A 11 5.18 -0.27 -16.38
C SER A 11 6.46 -0.04 -17.18
N TYR A 12 7.51 0.34 -16.46
CA TYR A 12 8.90 0.45 -16.94
C TYR A 12 9.83 -0.54 -16.21
N GLY A 13 9.25 -1.40 -15.36
CA GLY A 13 9.91 -2.42 -14.57
C GLY A 13 9.41 -3.82 -14.92
N THR A 14 9.21 -4.63 -13.90
CA THR A 14 9.18 -6.10 -13.99
C THR A 14 7.83 -6.65 -14.44
N ILE A 15 6.74 -5.91 -14.25
CA ILE A 15 5.41 -6.27 -14.79
C ILE A 15 5.44 -6.37 -16.33
N GLN A 16 6.40 -5.76 -17.02
CA GLN A 16 6.57 -5.93 -18.47
C GLN A 16 7.00 -7.33 -18.89
N ASP A 17 7.62 -8.09 -17.98
CA ASP A 17 8.06 -9.46 -18.23
C ASP A 17 6.84 -10.39 -18.33
N GLU A 18 6.89 -11.30 -19.31
CA GLU A 18 5.86 -12.30 -19.57
C GLU A 18 5.55 -13.20 -18.39
N LEU A 19 6.56 -13.54 -17.59
CA LEU A 19 6.35 -14.28 -16.36
C LEU A 19 5.44 -13.51 -15.40
N PHE A 20 5.60 -12.18 -15.30
CA PHE A 20 4.87 -11.37 -14.33
C PHE A 20 3.47 -11.01 -14.82
N TYR A 21 3.33 -10.40 -16.01
CA TYR A 21 1.99 -9.98 -16.45
C TYR A 21 1.04 -11.17 -16.65
N LYS A 22 1.52 -12.36 -17.04
CA LYS A 22 0.63 -13.53 -17.21
C LYS A 22 0.07 -14.05 -15.88
N ASN A 23 0.79 -13.82 -14.79
CA ASN A 23 0.38 -14.27 -13.45
C ASN A 23 -0.38 -13.17 -12.70
N LEU A 24 -0.05 -11.91 -12.93
CA LEU A 24 -0.68 -10.76 -12.26
C LEU A 24 -1.87 -10.19 -13.03
N LEU A 25 -1.98 -10.39 -14.33
CA LEU A 25 -3.05 -9.79 -15.13
C LEU A 25 -3.85 -10.87 -15.83
N SER A 26 -5.07 -10.52 -16.21
CA SER A 26 -5.97 -11.37 -16.96
C SER A 26 -5.34 -11.80 -18.29
N PRO A 27 -5.64 -13.02 -18.78
CA PRO A 27 -5.06 -13.54 -20.02
C PRO A 27 -5.32 -12.65 -21.26
N ASN A 28 -6.39 -11.86 -21.23
CA ASN A 28 -6.82 -10.97 -22.30
C ASN A 28 -6.43 -9.50 -22.06
N CYS A 29 -5.57 -9.22 -21.07
CA CYS A 29 -5.10 -7.87 -20.79
C CYS A 29 -4.46 -7.26 -22.05
N VAL A 30 -5.00 -6.10 -22.46
CA VAL A 30 -4.51 -5.36 -23.63
C VAL A 30 -3.19 -4.70 -23.25
N ARG A 31 -2.19 -4.87 -24.12
CA ARG A 31 -0.82 -4.43 -23.89
C ARG A 31 -0.28 -3.72 -25.11
N ARG A 32 0.24 -2.52 -24.92
CA ARG A 32 0.71 -1.65 -26.00
C ARG A 32 2.09 -1.07 -25.63
N PRO A 33 3.03 -0.99 -26.57
CA PRO A 33 4.29 -0.30 -26.32
C PRO A 33 4.02 1.20 -26.08
N ALA A 34 4.67 1.78 -25.07
CA ALA A 34 4.44 3.17 -24.70
C ALA A 34 5.71 3.88 -24.24
N ILE A 35 5.69 5.21 -24.29
CA ILE A 35 6.77 6.09 -23.83
C ILE A 35 6.23 7.10 -22.82
N LEU A 36 6.92 7.23 -21.69
CA LEU A 36 6.73 8.27 -20.69
C LEU A 36 7.80 9.36 -20.89
N ASN A 37 7.39 10.53 -21.36
CA ASN A 37 8.28 11.68 -21.56
C ASN A 37 8.46 12.48 -20.28
N GLY A 38 9.62 13.13 -20.14
CA GLY A 38 9.90 14.02 -19.00
C GLY A 38 10.33 13.29 -17.73
N TYR A 39 10.73 12.03 -17.87
CA TYR A 39 11.27 11.21 -16.79
C TYR A 39 12.50 10.45 -17.26
N ALA A 40 13.42 10.23 -16.32
CA ALA A 40 14.54 9.33 -16.47
C ALA A 40 14.32 8.08 -15.61
N LYS A 41 14.59 6.91 -16.20
CA LYS A 41 14.67 5.65 -15.47
C LYS A 41 16.01 5.60 -14.76
N CYS A 42 15.96 5.62 -13.43
CA CYS A 42 17.12 5.59 -12.56
C CYS A 42 17.14 4.30 -11.75
N VAL A 43 18.24 4.07 -11.06
CA VAL A 43 18.43 3.00 -10.09
C VAL A 43 19.17 3.55 -8.89
N ASP A 44 18.78 3.10 -7.69
CA ASP A 44 19.42 3.51 -6.44
C ASP A 44 20.44 2.47 -5.92
N GLU A 45 21.01 2.73 -4.74
CA GLU A 45 21.97 1.84 -4.09
C GLU A 45 21.37 0.46 -3.77
N THR A 46 20.05 0.39 -3.57
CA THR A 46 19.31 -0.85 -3.34
C THR A 46 18.96 -1.61 -4.62
N LYS A 47 19.41 -1.13 -5.78
CA LYS A 47 19.25 -1.76 -7.11
C LYS A 47 17.82 -1.84 -7.64
N TYR A 48 16.92 -1.02 -7.09
CA TYR A 48 15.57 -0.89 -7.61
C TYR A 48 15.47 0.23 -8.62
N PHE A 49 14.62 0.04 -9.64
CA PHE A 49 14.31 1.10 -10.56
C PHE A 49 13.38 2.13 -9.94
N LEU A 50 13.59 3.39 -10.33
CA LEU A 50 12.78 4.52 -9.91
C LEU A 50 12.71 5.56 -11.03
N LEU A 51 11.68 6.40 -10.99
CA LEU A 51 11.50 7.51 -11.93
C LEU A 51 11.93 8.82 -11.29
N LYS A 52 12.78 9.59 -11.99
CA LYS A 52 13.07 10.99 -11.64
C LYS A 52 12.60 11.90 -12.76
N LYS A 53 12.02 13.04 -12.41
CA LYS A 53 11.63 14.07 -13.38
C LYS A 53 12.87 14.57 -14.10
N ASP A 54 12.85 14.49 -15.43
CA ASP A 54 13.91 14.98 -16.31
C ASP A 54 13.34 15.19 -17.72
N ILE A 55 13.20 16.46 -18.11
CA ILE A 55 12.60 16.86 -19.40
C ILE A 55 13.42 16.44 -20.62
N ALA A 56 14.70 16.11 -20.44
CA ALA A 56 15.57 15.68 -21.53
C ALA A 56 15.50 14.17 -21.79
N HIS A 57 14.83 13.42 -20.91
CA HIS A 57 14.75 11.96 -20.97
C HIS A 57 13.33 11.46 -21.22
N GLN A 58 13.29 10.21 -21.70
CA GLN A 58 12.06 9.47 -21.90
C GLN A 58 12.27 8.03 -21.43
N VAL A 59 11.21 7.42 -20.90
CA VAL A 59 11.21 6.03 -20.44
C VAL A 59 10.33 5.20 -21.35
N LYS A 60 10.92 4.19 -22.00
CA LYS A 60 10.17 3.17 -22.74
C LYS A 60 9.56 2.18 -21.77
N GLY A 61 8.34 1.77 -22.03
CA GLY A 61 7.64 0.78 -21.23
C GLY A 61 6.45 0.16 -21.96
N THR A 62 5.58 -0.47 -21.18
CA THR A 62 4.34 -1.09 -21.66
C THR A 62 3.15 -0.45 -20.96
N LEU A 63 2.16 -0.03 -21.75
CA LEU A 63 0.83 0.36 -21.31
C LEU A 63 -0.07 -0.88 -21.23
N PHE A 64 -0.73 -1.05 -20.08
CA PHE A 64 -1.68 -2.11 -19.81
C PHE A 64 -3.08 -1.51 -19.59
N GLU A 65 -4.09 -2.16 -20.15
CA GLU A 65 -5.50 -1.94 -19.76
C GLU A 65 -5.87 -2.99 -18.72
N ILE A 66 -6.14 -2.54 -17.50
CA ILE A 66 -6.42 -3.38 -16.35
C ILE A 66 -7.76 -3.01 -15.72
N THR A 67 -8.28 -3.94 -14.94
CA THR A 67 -9.42 -3.77 -14.07
C THR A 67 -9.00 -3.13 -12.75
N LYS A 68 -10.00 -2.66 -11.99
CA LYS A 68 -9.83 -2.18 -10.63
C LYS A 68 -9.28 -3.25 -9.67
N GLU A 69 -9.70 -4.50 -9.81
CA GLU A 69 -9.21 -5.60 -8.98
C GLU A 69 -7.73 -5.92 -9.24
N GLU A 70 -7.33 -5.92 -10.51
CA GLU A 70 -5.93 -6.08 -10.89
C GLU A 70 -5.08 -4.92 -10.34
N LEU A 71 -5.60 -3.69 -10.38
CA LEU A 71 -4.91 -2.55 -9.76
C LEU A 71 -4.69 -2.74 -8.26
N PHE A 72 -5.69 -3.22 -7.50
CA PHE A 72 -5.50 -3.51 -6.07
C PHE A 72 -4.49 -4.63 -5.83
N MET A 73 -4.44 -5.64 -6.69
CA MET A 73 -3.42 -6.68 -6.60
C MET A 73 -2.02 -6.13 -6.89
N ILE A 74 -1.89 -5.22 -7.85
CA ILE A 74 -0.62 -4.56 -8.16
C ILE A 74 -0.21 -3.64 -7.00
N ASP A 75 -1.13 -2.91 -6.36
CA ASP A 75 -0.84 -2.14 -5.14
C ASP A 75 -0.24 -3.05 -4.04
N ARG A 76 -0.72 -4.29 -3.88
CA ARG A 76 -0.14 -5.25 -2.94
C ARG A 76 1.22 -5.79 -3.40
N TRP A 77 1.37 -6.10 -4.69
CA TRP A 77 2.62 -6.58 -5.28
C TRP A 77 3.75 -5.54 -5.14
N GLU A 78 3.46 -4.29 -5.48
CA GLU A 78 4.37 -3.14 -5.37
C GLU A 78 4.52 -2.66 -3.92
N MET A 79 3.89 -3.32 -2.95
CA MET A 79 3.95 -2.98 -1.52
C MET A 79 3.56 -1.53 -1.23
N PHE A 80 2.53 -1.01 -1.92
CA PHE A 80 2.01 0.33 -1.69
C PHE A 80 1.75 0.57 -0.17
N PRO A 81 2.17 1.72 0.40
CA PRO A 81 2.70 2.91 -0.26
C PRO A 81 4.23 2.98 -0.38
N GLN A 82 4.98 1.89 -0.17
CA GLN A 82 6.45 1.91 -0.33
C GLN A 82 6.85 2.26 -1.76
N TYR A 83 6.16 1.66 -2.72
CA TYR A 83 6.06 2.20 -4.06
C TYR A 83 4.78 3.02 -4.16
N GLN A 84 4.97 4.29 -4.44
CA GLN A 84 3.89 5.23 -4.63
C GLN A 84 3.40 5.16 -6.07
N ARG A 85 2.08 5.13 -6.21
CA ARG A 85 1.40 5.24 -7.49
C ARG A 85 1.01 6.69 -7.74
N PHE A 86 1.27 7.18 -8.94
CA PHE A 86 0.83 8.51 -9.38
C PHE A 86 0.38 8.46 -10.85
N GLN A 87 -0.34 9.49 -11.30
CA GLN A 87 -0.85 9.57 -12.66
C GLN A 87 0.11 10.34 -13.57
N VAL A 88 0.27 9.85 -14.79
CA VAL A 88 1.06 10.44 -15.88
C VAL A 88 0.30 10.33 -17.20
N ASN A 89 0.79 11.06 -18.20
CA ASN A 89 0.38 10.88 -19.59
C ASN A 89 1.50 10.15 -20.32
N VAL A 90 1.15 9.16 -21.14
CA VAL A 90 2.09 8.36 -21.94
C VAL A 90 1.69 8.39 -23.41
N ILE A 91 2.66 8.16 -24.30
CA ILE A 91 2.41 8.04 -25.73
C ILE A 91 2.42 6.56 -26.09
N ALA A 92 1.30 6.01 -26.52
CA ALA A 92 1.24 4.67 -27.08
C ALA A 92 1.87 4.68 -28.49
N THR A 93 3.00 4.00 -28.67
CA THR A 93 3.86 4.21 -29.84
C THR A 93 3.36 3.50 -31.10
N ASP A 94 2.45 2.55 -30.95
CA ASP A 94 1.79 1.83 -32.04
C ASP A 94 0.78 2.72 -32.80
N THR A 95 0.13 3.67 -32.12
CA THR A 95 -0.85 4.60 -32.74
C THR A 95 -0.49 6.08 -32.64
N ASN A 96 0.56 6.41 -31.88
CA ASN A 96 0.94 7.79 -31.52
C ASN A 96 -0.16 8.54 -30.73
N GLU A 97 -0.99 7.80 -30.02
CA GLU A 97 -2.04 8.32 -29.14
C GLU A 97 -1.44 8.73 -27.79
N ILE A 98 -1.87 9.88 -27.27
CA ILE A 98 -1.61 10.25 -25.87
C ILE A 98 -2.70 9.62 -25.02
N VAL A 99 -2.29 8.73 -24.09
CA VAL A 99 -3.18 8.14 -23.10
C VAL A 99 -2.97 8.89 -21.79
N GLU A 100 -4.04 9.48 -21.27
CA GLU A 100 -4.04 10.33 -20.08
C GLU A 100 -4.41 9.56 -18.82
N ASN A 101 -4.06 10.10 -17.65
CA ASN A 101 -4.40 9.56 -16.33
C ASN A 101 -3.92 8.11 -16.11
N VAL A 102 -2.78 7.77 -16.70
CA VAL A 102 -2.18 6.44 -16.61
C VAL A 102 -1.43 6.33 -15.29
N TYR A 103 -1.72 5.29 -14.52
CA TYR A 103 -1.00 5.03 -13.30
C TYR A 103 0.41 4.49 -13.57
N VAL A 104 1.35 4.90 -12.74
CA VAL A 104 2.73 4.38 -12.74
C VAL A 104 3.24 4.31 -11.30
N TYR A 105 4.05 3.30 -11.00
CA TYR A 105 4.65 3.12 -9.67
C TYR A 105 6.09 3.59 -9.65
N THR A 106 6.47 4.31 -8.61
CA THR A 106 7.88 4.61 -8.30
C THR A 106 8.07 4.58 -6.80
N LYS A 107 9.29 4.31 -6.35
CA LYS A 107 9.66 4.53 -4.97
C LYS A 107 10.51 5.78 -4.82
N LEU A 108 10.64 6.25 -3.58
CA LEU A 108 11.65 7.24 -3.22
C LEU A 108 13.04 6.60 -3.27
N GLU A 109 14.06 7.36 -3.67
CA GLU A 109 15.42 6.86 -3.70
C GLU A 109 15.96 6.58 -2.30
N TYR A 110 16.72 5.48 -2.18
CA TYR A 110 17.54 5.22 -1.00
C TYR A 110 19.02 5.45 -1.33
N GLY A 111 19.64 6.40 -0.63
CA GLY A 111 21.02 6.80 -0.89
C GLY A 111 21.15 7.57 -2.21
N LYS A 112 22.21 7.30 -2.98
CA LYS A 112 22.41 7.92 -4.30
C LYS A 112 21.67 7.16 -5.39
N TYR A 113 21.26 7.88 -6.42
CA TYR A 113 20.72 7.30 -7.65
C TYR A 113 21.62 7.62 -8.86
N TYR A 114 21.51 6.78 -9.89
CA TYR A 114 22.18 6.95 -11.17
C TYR A 114 21.24 6.50 -12.30
N LEU A 115 21.51 6.97 -13.52
CA LEU A 115 20.74 6.55 -14.70
C LEU A 115 20.88 5.05 -14.91
N ALA A 116 19.75 4.37 -15.16
CA ALA A 116 19.77 2.95 -15.49
C ALA A 116 20.35 2.75 -16.91
N THR A 117 21.23 1.77 -17.07
CA THR A 117 21.74 1.40 -18.40
C THR A 117 20.78 0.42 -19.09
N GLU A 118 20.79 0.38 -20.42
CA GLU A 118 19.94 -0.54 -21.20
C GLU A 118 20.22 -2.02 -20.87
N GLU A 119 21.45 -2.34 -20.46
CA GLU A 119 21.90 -3.70 -20.11
C GLU A 119 21.33 -4.20 -18.75
N MET A 120 20.69 -3.34 -17.95
CA MET A 120 20.19 -3.73 -16.62
C MET A 120 18.90 -4.58 -16.67
N GLY A 121 18.28 -4.76 -17.85
CA GLY A 121 17.09 -5.59 -18.02
C GLY A 121 15.85 -5.11 -17.23
N PHE A 122 14.97 -6.05 -16.88
CA PHE A 122 13.81 -5.83 -16.01
C PHE A 122 14.16 -6.20 -14.56
N SER A 123 14.66 -5.22 -13.82
CA SER A 123 14.93 -5.26 -12.37
C SER A 123 16.00 -6.26 -11.93
N LYS A 124 16.81 -5.85 -10.96
CA LYS A 124 17.68 -6.74 -10.18
C LYS A 124 17.24 -6.75 -8.72
N SER A 125 15.96 -6.45 -8.45
CA SER A 125 15.37 -6.64 -7.13
C SER A 125 15.58 -8.10 -6.73
N PRO A 126 16.24 -8.40 -5.60
CA PRO A 126 16.31 -9.77 -5.08
C PRO A 126 14.92 -10.35 -4.84
N ASN A 127 13.92 -9.49 -4.67
CA ASN A 127 12.56 -9.88 -4.33
C ASN A 127 11.68 -10.15 -5.56
N GLU A 128 12.05 -9.71 -6.75
CA GLU A 128 11.26 -9.90 -7.96
C GLU A 128 11.79 -11.09 -8.76
N ASN A 129 11.65 -12.27 -8.14
CA ASN A 129 12.05 -13.54 -8.72
C ASN A 129 10.84 -14.48 -8.81
N GLU A 130 10.99 -15.57 -9.55
CA GLU A 130 9.92 -16.56 -9.76
C GLU A 130 9.39 -17.14 -8.44
N LEU A 131 10.26 -17.44 -7.47
CA LEU A 131 9.84 -18.00 -6.18
C LEU A 131 8.92 -17.04 -5.43
N ASN A 132 9.27 -15.76 -5.38
CA ASN A 132 8.46 -14.75 -4.70
C ASN A 132 7.16 -14.45 -5.44
N LEU A 133 7.20 -14.43 -6.78
CA LEU A 133 5.98 -14.31 -7.59
C LEU A 133 5.04 -15.48 -7.31
N GLN A 134 5.53 -16.72 -7.36
CA GLN A 134 4.72 -17.90 -7.05
C GLN A 134 4.16 -17.85 -5.62
N SER A 135 4.97 -17.44 -4.65
CA SER A 135 4.51 -17.29 -3.25
C SER A 135 3.41 -16.23 -3.13
N PHE A 136 3.55 -15.09 -3.81
CA PHE A 136 2.54 -14.04 -3.84
C PHE A 136 1.23 -14.54 -4.46
N ILE A 137 1.31 -15.19 -5.63
CA ILE A 137 0.13 -15.71 -6.32
C ILE A 137 -0.58 -16.78 -5.50
N GLU A 138 0.15 -17.65 -4.82
CA GLU A 138 -0.43 -18.66 -3.93
C GLU A 138 -1.19 -17.99 -2.77
N ILE A 139 -0.62 -16.97 -2.14
CA ILE A 139 -1.30 -16.20 -1.09
C ILE A 139 -2.54 -15.50 -1.64
N GLU A 140 -2.45 -14.87 -2.82
CA GLU A 140 -3.58 -14.18 -3.45
C GLU A 140 -4.76 -15.10 -3.75
N LYS A 141 -4.49 -16.37 -4.14
CA LYS A 141 -5.48 -17.42 -4.34
C LYS A 141 -6.10 -17.88 -3.03
N GLN A 142 -5.27 -18.16 -2.02
CA GLN A 142 -5.75 -18.60 -0.69
C GLN A 142 -6.63 -17.54 -0.02
N THR A 143 -6.42 -16.27 -0.35
CA THR A 143 -7.14 -15.12 0.21
C THR A 143 -8.12 -14.49 -0.79
N GLU A 144 -8.46 -15.16 -1.89
CA GLU A 144 -9.34 -14.62 -2.94
C GLU A 144 -10.70 -14.14 -2.40
N LEU A 145 -11.27 -14.88 -1.45
CA LEU A 145 -12.56 -14.56 -0.82
C LEU A 145 -12.44 -13.58 0.35
N PHE A 146 -11.23 -13.18 0.73
CA PHE A 146 -11.05 -12.23 1.83
C PHE A 146 -11.37 -10.82 1.33
N PRO A 147 -12.04 -10.00 2.15
CA PRO A 147 -12.33 -8.63 1.77
C PRO A 147 -11.04 -7.81 1.71
N LEU A 148 -11.08 -6.73 0.92
CA LEU A 148 -10.06 -5.70 0.99
C LEU A 148 -10.30 -4.83 2.22
N VAL A 149 -9.22 -4.55 2.94
CA VAL A 149 -9.23 -3.79 4.18
C VAL A 149 -8.10 -2.78 4.16
N ASP A 150 -8.44 -1.51 4.44
CA ASP A 150 -7.48 -0.54 4.94
C ASP A 150 -7.57 -0.57 6.48
N ASN A 151 -6.44 -0.70 7.16
CA ASN A 151 -6.40 -0.80 8.62
C ASN A 151 -5.58 0.34 9.20
N ALA A 152 -6.11 1.02 10.21
CA ALA A 152 -5.45 2.13 10.87
C ALA A 152 -5.42 1.99 12.41
N ILE A 153 -4.29 2.38 13.01
CA ILE A 153 -4.07 2.39 14.46
C ILE A 153 -3.55 3.76 14.84
N LEU A 154 -4.24 4.44 15.76
CA LEU A 154 -3.94 5.83 16.12
C LEU A 154 -3.26 5.89 17.50
N TYR A 155 -2.17 6.63 17.60
CA TYR A 155 -1.46 6.92 18.85
C TYR A 155 -1.41 8.43 19.09
N GLU A 156 -1.65 8.86 20.32
CA GLU A 156 -1.42 10.25 20.72
C GLU A 156 0.09 10.48 20.92
N VAL A 157 0.61 11.57 20.35
CA VAL A 157 2.04 11.90 20.37
C VAL A 157 2.28 13.32 20.87
N ASN A 158 3.44 13.54 21.47
CA ASN A 158 3.89 14.87 21.84
C ASN A 158 4.49 15.62 20.63
N ASP A 159 4.88 16.88 20.83
CA ASP A 159 5.42 17.73 19.77
C ASP A 159 6.70 17.16 19.15
N ASP A 160 7.64 16.68 19.97
CA ASP A 160 8.91 16.12 19.49
C ASP A 160 8.72 14.87 18.64
N GLU A 161 7.85 13.96 19.08
CA GLU A 161 7.47 12.74 18.36
C GLU A 161 6.76 13.08 17.04
N PHE A 162 5.85 14.05 17.06
CA PHE A 162 5.14 14.51 15.87
C PHE A 162 6.09 15.09 14.81
N GLU A 163 7.00 15.96 15.24
CA GLU A 163 8.02 16.55 14.35
C GLU A 163 8.94 15.47 13.78
N LYS A 164 9.34 14.46 14.56
CA LYS A 164 10.12 13.32 14.06
C LYS A 164 9.41 12.62 12.90
N ILE A 165 8.10 12.35 13.05
CA ILE A 165 7.32 11.65 12.02
C ILE A 165 7.19 12.49 10.73
N ILE A 166 6.94 13.80 10.84
CA ILE A 166 6.83 14.70 9.67
C ILE A 166 8.08 14.65 8.79
N HIS A 167 9.25 14.52 9.39
CA HIS A 167 10.53 14.55 8.69
C HIS A 167 10.98 13.17 8.18
N LEU A 168 10.18 12.11 8.36
CA LEU A 168 10.47 10.79 7.80
C LEU A 168 10.26 10.80 6.29
N THR A 169 11.31 10.43 5.55
CA THR A 169 11.23 10.24 4.09
C THR A 169 10.73 8.86 3.71
N HIS A 170 11.02 7.86 4.55
CA HIS A 170 10.64 6.45 4.35
C HIS A 170 9.89 5.93 5.60
N PRO A 171 8.66 6.40 5.85
CA PRO A 171 7.92 6.14 7.09
C PRO A 171 7.30 4.74 7.12
N TYR A 172 8.04 3.71 6.70
CA TYR A 172 7.52 2.35 6.53
C TYR A 172 8.02 1.44 7.64
N LEU A 173 7.11 0.71 8.26
CA LEU A 173 7.37 -0.21 9.36
C LEU A 173 6.51 -1.46 9.21
N ALA A 174 6.86 -2.52 9.93
CA ALA A 174 6.02 -3.71 10.08
C ALA A 174 5.54 -3.82 11.53
N LEU A 175 4.27 -4.14 11.71
CA LEU A 175 3.75 -4.67 12.98
C LEU A 175 3.89 -6.18 12.96
N VAL A 176 4.61 -6.70 13.94
CA VAL A 176 4.77 -8.13 14.18
C VAL A 176 3.96 -8.51 15.40
N LEU A 177 3.00 -9.42 15.23
CA LEU A 177 2.24 -10.05 16.31
C LEU A 177 2.62 -11.52 16.39
N ASP A 178 3.30 -11.91 17.47
CA ASP A 178 3.76 -13.28 17.73
C ASP A 178 3.00 -13.87 18.93
N ASP A 179 2.04 -14.75 18.63
CA ASP A 179 1.34 -15.54 19.63
C ASP A 179 2.05 -16.88 19.85
N LYS A 180 2.96 -16.87 20.84
CA LYS A 180 3.75 -18.04 21.20
C LYS A 180 2.91 -19.19 21.75
N VAL A 181 1.71 -18.92 22.27
CA VAL A 181 0.84 -19.96 22.84
C VAL A 181 0.21 -20.78 21.74
N ASN A 182 -0.42 -20.10 20.76
CA ASN A 182 -1.10 -20.78 19.65
C ASN A 182 -0.19 -21.02 18.44
N LYS A 183 1.08 -20.58 18.50
CA LYS A 183 2.06 -20.65 17.40
C LYS A 183 1.59 -19.94 16.14
N ASN A 184 0.89 -18.82 16.34
CA ASN A 184 0.43 -17.97 15.26
C ASN A 184 1.35 -16.75 15.15
N TYR A 185 1.60 -16.33 13.91
CA TYR A 185 2.48 -15.22 13.62
C TYR A 185 1.86 -14.37 12.51
N LEU A 186 1.81 -13.06 12.72
CA LEU A 186 1.28 -12.09 11.76
C LEU A 186 2.29 -10.97 11.55
N VAL A 187 2.52 -10.61 10.28
CA VAL A 187 3.30 -9.43 9.89
C VAL A 187 2.46 -8.56 9.01
N GLU A 188 2.18 -7.34 9.45
CA GLU A 188 1.41 -6.37 8.71
C GLU A 188 2.27 -5.15 8.37
N PRO A 189 2.38 -4.77 7.08
CA PRO A 189 3.11 -3.57 6.68
C PRO A 189 2.26 -2.32 6.96
N TYR A 190 2.88 -1.30 7.52
CA TYR A 190 2.26 0.00 7.79
C TYR A 190 3.13 1.15 7.27
N ALA A 191 2.48 2.25 6.93
CA ALA A 191 3.07 3.57 6.90
C ALA A 191 2.70 4.34 8.18
N ILE A 192 3.63 5.12 8.74
CA ILE A 192 3.35 6.05 9.84
C ILE A 192 3.15 7.47 9.30
N LEU A 193 2.03 8.09 9.62
CA LEU A 193 1.68 9.45 9.21
C LEU A 193 1.50 10.34 10.43
N ALA A 194 2.01 11.57 10.38
CA ALA A 194 1.72 12.60 11.36
C ALA A 194 0.37 13.25 11.01
N VAL A 195 -0.60 13.19 11.91
CA VAL A 195 -1.94 13.76 11.69
C VAL A 195 -2.36 14.62 12.88
N LYS A 196 -3.01 15.75 12.59
CA LYS A 196 -3.57 16.64 13.61
C LYS A 196 -5.10 16.54 13.54
N LEU A 197 -5.73 16.13 14.64
CA LEU A 197 -7.19 15.98 14.77
C LEU A 197 -7.64 16.72 16.03
N ASN A 198 -8.68 17.56 15.95
CA ASN A 198 -9.23 18.30 17.10
C ASN A 198 -8.15 18.98 17.97
N GLU A 199 -7.21 19.68 17.32
CA GLU A 199 -6.04 20.34 17.92
C GLU A 199 -4.94 19.44 18.52
N LYS A 200 -5.19 18.15 18.70
CA LYS A 200 -4.23 17.16 19.18
C LYS A 200 -3.40 16.55 18.05
N LYS A 201 -2.23 16.04 18.41
CA LYS A 201 -1.24 15.46 17.50
C LYS A 201 -1.20 13.95 17.64
N TYR A 202 -1.17 13.26 16.51
CA TYR A 202 -1.21 11.81 16.46
C TYR A 202 -0.21 11.23 15.47
N ALA A 203 0.22 10.01 15.77
CA ALA A 203 0.78 9.09 14.81
C ALA A 203 -0.32 8.14 14.34
N LEU A 204 -0.62 8.16 13.05
CA LEU A 204 -1.50 7.20 12.40
C LEU A 204 -0.65 6.13 11.70
N LEU A 205 -0.73 4.90 12.18
CA LEU A 205 -0.24 3.75 11.43
C LEU A 205 -1.34 3.32 10.46
N ILE A 206 -1.07 3.26 9.16
CA ILE A 206 -2.05 2.81 8.16
C ILE A 206 -1.48 1.77 7.17
N SER A 207 -2.28 0.74 6.90
CA SER A 207 -2.06 -0.21 5.81
C SER A 207 -3.22 -0.11 4.81
N PHE A 208 -2.93 -0.34 3.53
CA PHE A 208 -3.90 -0.16 2.45
C PHE A 208 -4.16 -1.45 1.68
N GLY A 209 -5.42 -1.68 1.32
CA GLY A 209 -5.85 -2.66 0.33
C GLY A 209 -5.42 -4.10 0.62
N ARG A 210 -5.31 -4.46 1.91
CA ARG A 210 -4.88 -5.80 2.36
C ARG A 210 -6.06 -6.77 2.27
N LYS A 211 -5.81 -8.00 1.83
CA LYS A 211 -6.79 -9.08 1.93
C LYS A 211 -6.73 -9.67 3.35
N SER A 212 -7.75 -9.40 4.16
CA SER A 212 -7.76 -9.84 5.56
C SER A 212 -9.17 -10.01 6.10
N THR A 213 -9.36 -11.00 6.97
CA THR A 213 -10.59 -11.17 7.77
C THR A 213 -10.46 -10.54 9.17
N LEU A 214 -9.29 -10.01 9.52
CA LEU A 214 -9.03 -9.34 10.79
C LEU A 214 -9.67 -7.95 10.78
N ASN A 215 -10.41 -7.65 11.84
CA ASN A 215 -11.08 -6.36 12.03
C ASN A 215 -10.44 -5.53 13.15
N SER A 216 -10.92 -4.32 13.35
CA SER A 216 -10.40 -3.40 14.38
C SER A 216 -10.54 -3.94 15.81
N ILE A 217 -11.52 -4.81 16.09
CA ILE A 217 -11.68 -5.47 17.40
C ILE A 217 -10.52 -6.44 17.66
N PHE A 218 -10.08 -7.18 16.65
CA PHE A 218 -8.91 -8.04 16.78
C PHE A 218 -7.68 -7.22 17.17
N TYR A 219 -7.38 -6.14 16.43
CA TYR A 219 -6.22 -5.29 16.74
C TYR A 219 -6.34 -4.64 18.11
N TYR A 220 -7.54 -4.20 18.49
CA TYR A 220 -7.81 -3.68 19.83
C TYR A 220 -7.45 -4.69 20.91
N HIS A 221 -7.97 -5.90 20.81
CA HIS A 221 -7.72 -6.94 21.81
C HIS A 221 -6.26 -7.40 21.81
N ALA A 222 -5.63 -7.51 20.64
CA ALA A 222 -4.24 -7.92 20.51
C ALA A 222 -3.27 -6.88 21.09
N MET A 223 -3.58 -5.59 20.93
CA MET A 223 -2.75 -4.48 21.40
C MET A 223 -2.98 -4.12 22.87
N GLU A 224 -4.13 -4.47 23.44
CA GLU A 224 -4.47 -4.21 24.85
C GLU A 224 -4.42 -5.43 25.77
N ASP A 225 -3.85 -6.56 25.32
CA ASP A 225 -3.74 -7.80 26.11
C ASP A 225 -5.11 -8.36 26.57
N LYS A 226 -6.15 -8.24 25.74
CA LYS A 226 -7.53 -8.67 26.05
C LYS A 226 -7.91 -10.05 25.49
N MET A 227 -6.96 -10.80 24.94
CA MET A 227 -7.24 -12.13 24.37
C MET A 227 -7.03 -13.23 25.43
N GLU A 228 -8.10 -13.89 25.87
CA GLU A 228 -8.07 -14.85 26.99
C GLU A 228 -7.13 -16.05 26.75
N ASN A 229 -7.04 -16.54 25.51
CA ASN A 229 -6.30 -17.76 25.15
C ASN A 229 -5.06 -17.49 24.28
N ALA A 230 -4.54 -16.27 24.28
CA ALA A 230 -3.38 -15.89 23.47
C ALA A 230 -2.41 -15.03 24.29
N LYS A 231 -1.12 -15.13 24.00
CA LYS A 231 -0.11 -14.22 24.55
C LYS A 231 0.67 -13.60 23.41
N ILE A 232 0.18 -12.45 22.96
CA ILE A 232 0.71 -11.76 21.78
C ILE A 232 1.88 -10.87 22.19
N ASN A 233 3.07 -11.22 21.72
CA ASN A 233 4.19 -10.28 21.72
C ASN A 233 4.05 -9.36 20.52
N ARG A 234 4.27 -8.06 20.75
CA ARG A 234 4.10 -7.00 19.75
C ARG A 234 5.44 -6.35 19.52
N GLU A 235 5.83 -6.23 18.26
CA GLU A 235 7.05 -5.54 17.86
C GLU A 235 6.74 -4.66 16.65
N PHE A 236 7.11 -3.39 16.75
CA PHE A 236 7.17 -2.51 15.59
C PHE A 236 8.59 -2.48 15.05
N LYS A 237 8.74 -2.87 13.78
CA LYS A 237 10.04 -2.95 13.12
C LYS A 237 10.12 -1.93 11.98
N PRO A 238 10.88 -0.84 12.12
CA PRO A 238 11.20 0.05 11.01
C PRO A 238 11.81 -0.73 9.84
N LEU A 239 11.33 -0.47 8.62
CA LEU A 239 11.90 -1.05 7.40
C LEU A 239 13.08 -0.22 6.88
N TYR A 240 13.25 1.00 7.41
CA TYR A 240 14.32 1.94 7.12
C TYR A 240 14.90 2.50 8.42
N ASN A 241 16.01 3.24 8.34
CA ASN A 241 16.70 3.76 9.52
C ASN A 241 15.94 4.95 10.14
N PHE A 242 15.04 4.66 11.08
CA PHE A 242 14.41 5.65 11.96
C PHE A 242 13.97 5.01 13.28
N ASP A 243 13.76 5.85 14.30
CA ASP A 243 13.39 5.42 15.66
C ASP A 243 11.89 5.62 15.91
N ILE A 244 11.25 4.60 16.49
CA ILE A 244 9.84 4.55 16.89
C ILE A 244 9.65 3.93 18.28
N GLU A 245 10.67 3.96 19.14
CA GLU A 245 10.58 3.41 20.50
C GLU A 245 9.39 3.97 21.29
N PHE A 246 8.93 5.20 20.98
CA PHE A 246 7.75 5.79 21.60
C PHE A 246 6.47 4.96 21.39
N LEU A 247 6.33 4.22 20.28
CA LEU A 247 5.18 3.35 20.03
C LEU A 247 5.17 2.15 20.98
N ASN A 248 6.34 1.62 21.35
CA ASN A 248 6.45 0.46 22.25
C ASN A 248 6.03 0.79 23.69
N ASN A 249 6.12 2.06 24.07
CA ASN A 249 5.81 2.53 25.42
C ASN A 249 4.40 3.14 25.54
N LYS A 250 3.64 3.20 24.45
CA LYS A 250 2.31 3.81 24.39
C LYS A 250 1.26 2.80 23.98
N LYS A 251 0.04 3.01 24.48
CA LYS A 251 -1.14 2.29 23.98
C LYS A 251 -1.81 3.11 22.88
N PRO A 252 -2.31 2.47 21.81
CA PRO A 252 -3.16 3.16 20.84
C PRO A 252 -4.40 3.76 21.51
N VAL A 253 -4.85 4.89 20.98
CA VAL A 253 -6.08 5.54 21.43
C VAL A 253 -7.31 5.00 20.70
N LYS A 254 -7.19 4.68 19.40
CA LYS A 254 -8.25 4.17 18.52
C LYS A 254 -7.70 3.18 17.49
N TYR A 255 -8.58 2.29 17.04
CA TYR A 255 -8.35 1.29 15.99
C TYR A 255 -9.49 1.42 14.99
N ILE A 256 -9.19 1.47 13.70
CA ILE A 256 -10.22 1.66 12.68
C ILE A 256 -9.91 0.87 11.42
N ASN A 257 -10.91 0.19 10.89
CA ASN A 257 -10.82 -0.51 9.62
C ASN A 257 -11.83 0.10 8.65
N LEU A 258 -11.41 0.27 7.41
CA LEU A 258 -12.30 0.43 6.28
C LEU A 258 -12.31 -0.91 5.53
N LYS A 259 -13.49 -1.49 5.30
CA LYS A 259 -13.67 -2.82 4.74
C LYS A 259 -14.57 -2.78 3.51
N ARG A 260 -14.17 -3.48 2.44
CA ARG A 260 -15.01 -3.68 1.27
C ARG A 260 -15.92 -4.88 1.43
N ASP A 261 -17.21 -4.72 1.17
CA ASP A 261 -18.19 -5.79 1.21
C ASP A 261 -19.25 -5.60 0.11
N PHE A 262 -19.20 -6.42 -0.94
CA PHE A 262 -20.14 -6.33 -2.05
C PHE A 262 -21.59 -6.69 -1.69
N GLN A 263 -21.83 -7.27 -0.52
CA GLN A 263 -23.16 -7.70 -0.07
C GLN A 263 -23.96 -6.61 0.66
N ILE A 264 -23.36 -5.43 0.86
CA ILE A 264 -24.08 -4.30 1.47
C ILE A 264 -24.55 -3.31 0.40
N ASP A 265 -25.71 -2.71 0.65
CA ASP A 265 -26.27 -1.68 -0.22
C ASP A 265 -25.79 -0.27 0.15
N GLU A 266 -25.68 0.00 1.45
CA GLU A 266 -25.30 1.32 2.00
C GLU A 266 -24.13 1.19 2.97
N PRO A 267 -23.24 2.19 3.06
CA PRO A 267 -22.14 2.19 4.02
C PRO A 267 -22.62 2.04 5.46
N LYS A 268 -21.88 1.26 6.26
CA LYS A 268 -22.18 1.01 7.68
C LYS A 268 -21.02 1.44 8.54
N PHE A 269 -21.32 1.96 9.73
CA PHE A 269 -20.34 2.30 10.75
C PHE A 269 -20.63 1.54 12.03
N GLY A 270 -19.65 0.77 12.49
CA GLY A 270 -19.69 0.01 13.74
C GLY A 270 -18.72 0.60 14.76
N ILE A 271 -19.15 0.63 16.02
CA ILE A 271 -18.33 1.05 17.16
C ILE A 271 -18.32 -0.05 18.20
N PHE A 272 -17.14 -0.36 18.73
CA PHE A 272 -16.93 -1.28 19.84
C PHE A 272 -16.11 -0.59 20.95
N GLU A 273 -16.67 -0.56 22.16
CA GLU A 273 -16.07 0.00 23.39
C GLU A 273 -15.53 1.44 23.26
N ASP A 274 -15.99 2.22 22.27
CA ASP A 274 -15.40 3.51 21.90
C ASP A 274 -13.87 3.43 21.67
N LYS A 275 -13.40 2.29 21.17
CA LYS A 275 -11.98 2.01 20.92
C LYS A 275 -11.73 1.48 19.52
N ALA A 276 -12.58 0.57 19.06
CA ALA A 276 -12.47 -0.07 17.76
C ALA A 276 -13.64 0.32 16.87
N TYR A 277 -13.33 0.76 15.65
CA TYR A 277 -14.30 1.22 14.66
C TYR A 277 -14.18 0.40 13.37
N GLU A 278 -15.29 0.14 12.71
CA GLU A 278 -15.29 -0.47 11.39
C GLU A 278 -16.25 0.29 10.48
N ILE A 279 -15.74 0.74 9.33
CA ILE A 279 -16.53 1.29 8.25
C ILE A 279 -16.59 0.22 7.18
N THR A 280 -17.79 -0.19 6.80
CA THR A 280 -18.00 -1.14 5.70
C THR A 280 -18.61 -0.39 4.53
N MET A 281 -18.02 -0.54 3.35
CA MET A 281 -18.51 0.07 2.10
C MET A 281 -18.60 -0.97 0.98
N LYS A 282 -19.55 -0.74 0.07
CA LYS A 282 -19.80 -1.66 -1.05
C LYS A 282 -18.60 -1.80 -1.97
N ASP A 283 -17.95 -0.67 -2.22
CA ASP A 283 -16.81 -0.59 -3.12
C ASP A 283 -15.77 0.41 -2.58
N PHE A 284 -14.51 0.19 -2.93
CA PHE A 284 -13.38 1.02 -2.52
C PHE A 284 -13.04 2.01 -3.62
N ASP A 285 -12.83 3.28 -3.30
CA ASP A 285 -12.21 4.19 -4.30
C ASP A 285 -10.82 3.67 -4.69
N ILE A 286 -10.42 3.79 -5.96
CA ILE A 286 -9.09 3.37 -6.42
C ILE A 286 -7.98 4.26 -5.90
N ASP A 287 -8.31 5.48 -5.47
CA ASP A 287 -7.42 6.40 -4.78
C ASP A 287 -7.38 6.06 -3.28
N PRO A 288 -6.24 5.54 -2.77
CA PRO A 288 -6.10 5.22 -1.35
C PRO A 288 -6.19 6.44 -0.44
N PHE A 289 -5.90 7.65 -0.93
CA PHE A 289 -5.98 8.86 -0.11
C PHE A 289 -7.43 9.29 0.14
N ARG A 290 -8.33 9.08 -0.82
CA ARG A 290 -9.77 9.27 -0.58
C ARG A 290 -10.31 8.31 0.48
N ARG A 291 -9.80 7.08 0.50
CA ARG A 291 -10.14 6.10 1.55
C ARG A 291 -9.55 6.48 2.91
N LEU A 292 -8.33 7.00 2.92
CA LEU A 292 -7.72 7.60 4.11
C LEU A 292 -8.54 8.79 4.64
N ASP A 293 -9.05 9.67 3.78
CA ASP A 293 -9.88 10.81 4.19
C ASP A 293 -11.14 10.36 4.93
N ILE A 294 -11.77 9.27 4.49
CA ILE A 294 -12.92 8.65 5.18
C ILE A 294 -12.52 8.17 6.58
N ILE A 295 -11.37 7.50 6.69
CA ILE A 295 -10.84 7.03 7.98
C ILE A 295 -10.55 8.22 8.91
N LEU A 296 -9.86 9.24 8.41
CA LEU A 296 -9.50 10.44 9.19
C LEU A 296 -10.75 11.18 9.65
N LYS A 297 -11.76 11.30 8.78
CA LYS A 297 -13.02 11.96 9.13
C LYS A 297 -13.74 11.22 10.26
N ALA A 298 -13.83 9.89 10.16
CA ALA A 298 -14.45 9.09 11.20
C ALA A 298 -13.67 9.16 12.53
N LEU A 299 -12.34 9.23 12.50
CA LEU A 299 -11.54 9.45 13.70
C LEU A 299 -11.76 10.83 14.31
N GLU A 300 -11.76 11.89 13.51
CA GLU A 300 -11.99 13.27 13.95
C GLU A 300 -13.36 13.42 14.64
N ASP A 301 -14.40 12.83 14.07
CA ASP A 301 -15.77 12.91 14.60
C ASP A 301 -15.96 12.11 15.90
N ASN A 302 -15.06 11.17 16.21
CA ASN A 302 -15.20 10.24 17.34
C ASN A 302 -14.05 10.31 18.36
N ILE A 303 -13.14 11.28 18.23
CA ILE A 303 -12.07 11.56 19.19
C ILE A 303 -12.42 12.79 20.02
N LYS A 304 -12.30 12.64 21.35
CA LYS A 304 -12.54 13.68 22.34
C LYS A 304 -11.27 14.44 22.71
#